data_AF-G9MEK8-F1
#
_entry.id   AF-G9MEK8-F1
#
_cell.length_a   1.000
_cell.length_b   1.000
_cell.length_c   1.000
_cell.angle_alpha   90.00
_cell.angle_beta   90.00
_cell.angle_gamma   90.00
#
_symmetry.space_group_name_H-M   'P 1'
#
loop_
_entity.id
_entity.type
_entity.pdbx_description
1 polymer ?
#
loop_
_entity_poly.entity_id
_entity_poly.type
_entity_poly.pdbx_seq_one_letter_code
_entity_poly.pdbx_strand_id
1 'polypeptide(L)'
;MFAKPRPKKSILPPPSKKRKYGVEEVSFDFDARHEYLTGFHKRKQQRIKLAQEEAAKRAREERLRTRKQIRDERKREVEEHVEHVNKLLRESGAIEVDSADEQSGSDQEANEGEWAGFPDRPNLDIVDHEEEYIDEDRYTTVTVESVSISRDGLERPEKPQEKAEEDEEQEKENADQDKSKTPARPKKKKQKFRYESKIERQLTDRRQRAKGKAK
;
A
#
# COMPACT_ATOMS: atom_id res chain seq x y z
N MET A 1 -19.98 -7.61 -67.03
CA MET A 1 -20.37 -6.48 -66.16
C MET A 1 -19.71 -6.68 -64.81
N PHE A 2 -18.79 -5.79 -64.40
CA PHE A 2 -18.09 -5.93 -63.13
C PHE A 2 -18.98 -5.52 -61.95
N ALA A 3 -19.17 -6.43 -60.98
CA ALA A 3 -19.95 -6.16 -59.79
C ALA A 3 -19.28 -5.04 -58.97
N LYS A 4 -20.03 -3.96 -58.67
CA LYS A 4 -19.55 -2.86 -57.85
C LYS A 4 -19.25 -3.39 -56.42
N PRO A 5 -18.07 -3.13 -55.84
CA PRO A 5 -17.74 -3.63 -54.52
C PRO A 5 -18.68 -3.05 -53.46
N ARG A 6 -19.12 -3.87 -52.52
CA ARG A 6 -20.01 -3.45 -51.42
C ARG A 6 -19.31 -2.42 -50.53
N PRO A 7 -19.96 -1.30 -50.18
CA PRO A 7 -19.35 -0.29 -49.30
C PRO A 7 -19.11 -0.88 -47.91
N LYS A 8 -17.86 -0.83 -47.45
CA LYS A 8 -17.47 -1.27 -46.10
C LYS A 8 -18.04 -0.28 -45.07
N LYS A 9 -19.03 -0.70 -44.27
CA LYS A 9 -19.49 0.08 -43.11
C LYS A 9 -18.36 0.10 -42.07
N SER A 10 -17.93 1.29 -41.62
CA SER A 10 -16.96 1.38 -40.52
C SER A 10 -17.57 0.77 -39.26
N ILE A 11 -16.82 -0.11 -38.59
CA ILE A 11 -17.20 -0.75 -37.31
C ILE A 11 -17.20 0.30 -36.18
N LEU A 12 -16.58 1.46 -36.43
CA LEU A 12 -16.57 2.56 -35.49
C LEU A 12 -17.90 3.33 -35.55
N PRO A 13 -18.47 3.67 -34.38
CA PRO A 13 -19.66 4.51 -34.31
C PRO A 13 -19.38 5.84 -35.01
N PRO A 14 -20.36 6.40 -35.74
CA PRO A 14 -20.17 7.68 -36.42
C PRO A 14 -19.83 8.76 -35.37
N PRO A 15 -18.87 9.64 -35.67
CA PRO A 15 -18.46 10.67 -34.71
C PRO A 15 -19.68 11.51 -34.35
N SER A 16 -20.01 11.56 -33.05
CA SER A 16 -21.15 12.31 -32.54
C SER A 16 -21.06 13.76 -33.02
N LYS A 17 -22.15 14.26 -33.60
CA LYS A 17 -22.29 15.64 -34.11
C LYS A 17 -21.63 16.63 -33.15
N LYS A 18 -20.84 17.55 -33.72
CA LYS A 18 -20.08 18.62 -33.06
C LYS A 18 -20.75 19.06 -31.76
N ARG A 19 -20.12 18.75 -30.63
CA ARG A 19 -20.56 19.21 -29.32
C ARG A 19 -20.64 20.75 -29.35
N LYS A 20 -21.79 21.31 -29.00
CA LYS A 20 -22.02 22.76 -28.88
C LYS A 20 -21.27 23.28 -27.64
N TYR A 21 -19.96 23.43 -27.73
CA TYR A 21 -19.17 24.10 -26.70
C TYR A 21 -18.91 25.54 -27.15
N GLY A 22 -19.96 26.34 -27.22
CA GLY A 22 -19.83 27.78 -27.28
C GLY A 22 -20.32 28.30 -25.95
N VAL A 23 -19.42 28.84 -25.13
CA VAL A 23 -19.86 29.68 -24.00
C VAL A 23 -20.49 30.91 -24.63
N GLU A 24 -21.72 31.24 -24.24
CA GLU A 24 -22.48 32.36 -24.83
C GLU A 24 -21.79 33.71 -24.57
N GLU A 25 -21.13 33.86 -23.41
CA GLU A 25 -20.36 35.05 -23.05
C GLU A 25 -19.06 34.66 -22.33
N VAL A 26 -17.93 35.22 -22.79
CA VAL A 26 -16.62 35.02 -22.15
C VAL A 26 -16.23 36.29 -21.42
N SER A 27 -16.35 36.31 -20.09
CA SER A 27 -15.84 37.40 -19.26
C SER A 27 -14.32 37.30 -19.14
N PHE A 28 -13.60 38.31 -19.63
CA PHE A 28 -12.15 38.41 -19.48
C PHE A 28 -11.79 39.29 -18.30
N ASP A 29 -11.26 38.66 -17.25
CA ASP A 29 -10.63 39.37 -16.15
C ASP A 29 -9.15 39.64 -16.49
N PHE A 30 -8.80 40.93 -16.57
CA PHE A 30 -7.45 41.37 -16.91
C PHE A 30 -6.45 41.07 -15.79
N ASP A 31 -6.88 41.08 -14.52
CA ASP A 31 -6.02 40.82 -13.38
C ASP A 31 -5.65 39.33 -13.32
N ALA A 32 -6.65 38.45 -13.43
CA ALA A 32 -6.43 37.00 -13.56
C ALA A 32 -5.55 36.67 -14.78
N ARG A 33 -5.71 37.39 -15.89
CA ARG A 33 -4.85 37.25 -17.08
C ARG A 33 -3.42 37.67 -16.78
N HIS A 34 -3.21 38.79 -16.09
CA HIS A 34 -1.89 39.26 -15.71
C HIS A 34 -1.18 38.28 -14.77
N GLU A 35 -1.89 37.75 -13.77
CA GLU A 35 -1.37 36.69 -12.90
C GLU A 35 -1.10 35.39 -13.66
N TYR A 36 -1.91 35.07 -14.67
CA TYR A 36 -1.67 33.94 -15.55
C TYR A 36 -0.45 34.19 -16.46
N LEU A 37 -0.19 35.40 -16.93
CA LEU A 37 1.00 35.65 -17.76
C LEU A 37 2.29 35.73 -16.95
N THR A 38 2.24 36.20 -15.70
CA THR A 38 3.47 36.37 -14.87
C THR A 38 3.73 35.19 -13.93
N GLY A 39 2.68 34.51 -13.45
CA GLY A 39 2.74 33.49 -12.40
C GLY A 39 3.04 32.06 -12.86
N PHE A 40 3.83 31.84 -13.92
CA PHE A 40 4.07 30.49 -14.48
C PHE A 40 4.56 29.46 -13.44
N HIS A 41 5.47 29.88 -12.56
CA HIS A 41 5.99 29.01 -11.51
C HIS A 41 4.91 28.63 -10.49
N LYS A 42 4.09 29.61 -10.06
CA LYS A 42 2.95 29.38 -9.16
C LYS A 42 1.97 28.37 -9.78
N ARG A 43 1.62 28.52 -11.05
CA ARG A 43 0.74 27.55 -11.76
C ARG A 43 1.36 26.18 -11.95
N LYS A 44 2.67 26.11 -12.20
CA LYS A 44 3.37 24.82 -12.27
C LYS A 44 3.29 24.10 -10.94
N GLN A 45 3.55 24.80 -9.83
CA GLN A 45 3.40 24.24 -8.49
C GLN A 45 1.95 23.85 -8.17
N GLN A 46 0.97 24.69 -8.51
CA GLN A 46 -0.45 24.39 -8.33
C GLN A 46 -0.85 23.13 -9.10
N ARG A 47 -0.43 22.97 -10.36
CA ARG A 47 -0.69 21.74 -11.12
C ARG A 47 -0.09 20.50 -10.47
N ILE A 48 1.14 20.61 -9.95
CA ILE A 48 1.79 19.51 -9.23
C ILE A 48 0.99 19.17 -7.96
N LYS A 49 0.58 20.19 -7.19
CA LYS A 49 -0.23 20.00 -5.98
C LYS A 49 -1.59 19.38 -6.29
N LEU A 50 -2.31 19.88 -7.28
CA LEU A 50 -3.60 19.32 -7.71
C LEU A 50 -3.46 17.85 -8.14
N ALA A 51 -2.42 17.52 -8.91
CA ALA A 51 -2.15 16.14 -9.29
C ALA A 51 -1.85 15.25 -8.08
N GLN A 52 -1.11 15.76 -7.09
CA GLN A 52 -0.86 15.06 -5.83
C GLN A 52 -2.14 14.88 -5.01
N GLU A 53 -2.98 15.90 -4.92
CA GLU A 53 -4.26 15.87 -4.21
C GLU A 53 -5.25 14.90 -4.86
N GLU A 54 -5.36 14.90 -6.18
CA GLU A 54 -6.19 13.94 -6.93
C GLU A 54 -5.70 12.51 -6.72
N ALA A 55 -4.39 12.28 -6.78
CA ALA A 55 -3.81 10.96 -6.51
C ALA A 55 -4.10 10.52 -5.06
N ALA A 56 -3.98 11.42 -4.08
CA ALA A 56 -4.30 11.14 -2.69
C ALA A 56 -5.79 10.83 -2.48
N LYS A 57 -6.69 11.57 -3.14
CA LYS A 57 -8.14 11.31 -3.10
C LYS A 57 -8.47 9.94 -3.67
N ARG A 58 -7.94 9.60 -4.86
CA ARG A 58 -8.13 8.28 -5.48
C ARG A 58 -7.60 7.15 -4.60
N ALA A 59 -6.40 7.30 -4.04
CA ALA A 59 -5.83 6.29 -3.14
C ALA A 59 -6.68 6.08 -1.88
N ARG A 60 -7.29 7.13 -1.32
CA ARG A 60 -8.23 7.01 -0.19
C ARG A 60 -9.51 6.28 -0.59
N GLU A 61 -10.09 6.64 -1.73
CA GLU A 61 -11.30 5.97 -2.26
C GLU A 61 -11.03 4.49 -2.54
N GLU A 62 -9.90 4.15 -3.14
CA GLU A 62 -9.49 2.77 -3.38
C GLU A 62 -9.34 2.00 -2.08
N ARG A 63 -8.66 2.54 -1.06
CA ARG A 63 -8.55 1.91 0.27
C ARG A 63 -9.90 1.68 0.94
N LEU A 64 -10.83 2.63 0.79
CA LEU A 64 -12.19 2.48 1.33
C LEU A 64 -12.96 1.40 0.58
N ARG A 65 -12.84 1.34 -0.75
CA ARG A 65 -13.46 0.31 -1.58
C ARG A 65 -12.92 -1.08 -1.26
N THR A 66 -11.60 -1.24 -1.15
CA THR A 66 -11.00 -2.54 -0.81
C THR A 66 -11.40 -2.99 0.59
N ARG A 67 -11.42 -2.08 1.57
CA ARG A 67 -11.91 -2.40 2.92
C ARG A 67 -13.38 -2.80 2.91
N LYS A 68 -14.21 -2.15 2.10
CA LYS A 68 -15.62 -2.53 1.95
C LYS A 68 -15.74 -3.91 1.32
N GLN A 69 -15.00 -4.20 0.24
CA GLN A 69 -14.96 -5.51 -0.41
C GLN A 69 -14.58 -6.62 0.57
N ILE A 70 -13.50 -6.45 1.34
CA ILE A 70 -13.08 -7.44 2.34
C ILE A 70 -14.16 -7.68 3.39
N ARG A 71 -14.88 -6.64 3.83
CA ARG A 71 -15.97 -6.82 4.78
C ARG A 71 -17.16 -7.53 4.17
N ASP A 72 -17.52 -7.19 2.93
CA ASP A 72 -18.62 -7.82 2.22
C ASP A 72 -18.30 -9.29 1.90
N GLU A 73 -17.05 -9.60 1.53
CA GLU A 73 -16.52 -10.96 1.35
C GLU A 73 -16.62 -11.78 2.64
N ARG A 74 -16.10 -11.25 3.76
CA ARG A 74 -16.20 -11.93 5.07
C ARG A 74 -17.64 -12.19 5.50
N LYS A 75 -18.55 -11.24 5.24
CA LYS A 75 -19.97 -11.43 5.54
C LYS A 75 -20.57 -12.56 4.72
N ARG A 76 -20.29 -12.60 3.42
CA ARG A 76 -20.74 -13.68 2.53
C ARG A 76 -20.16 -15.03 2.95
N GLU A 77 -18.88 -15.10 3.28
CA GLU A 77 -18.25 -16.34 3.78
C GLU A 77 -18.94 -16.86 5.04
N VAL A 78 -19.31 -15.97 5.97
CA VAL A 78 -20.06 -16.34 7.18
C VAL A 78 -21.48 -16.78 6.85
N GLU A 79 -22.20 -16.05 5.98
CA GLU A 79 -23.55 -16.41 5.53
C GLU A 79 -23.56 -17.79 4.84
N GLU A 80 -22.65 -18.01 3.89
CA GLU A 80 -22.47 -19.29 3.18
C GLU A 80 -22.12 -20.43 4.15
N HIS A 81 -21.28 -20.16 5.15
CA HIS A 81 -20.92 -21.16 6.15
C HIS A 81 -22.11 -21.54 7.04
N VAL A 82 -22.90 -20.56 7.49
CA VAL A 82 -24.12 -20.80 8.28
C VAL A 82 -25.15 -21.57 7.45
N GLU A 83 -25.37 -21.18 6.19
CA GLU A 83 -26.24 -21.91 5.27
C GLU A 83 -25.76 -23.35 5.06
N HIS A 84 -24.46 -23.55 4.91
CA HIS A 84 -23.86 -24.88 4.74
C HIS A 84 -24.06 -25.76 5.99
N VAL A 85 -23.81 -25.23 7.18
CA VAL A 85 -24.03 -25.95 8.44
C VAL A 85 -25.51 -26.27 8.64
N ASN A 86 -26.40 -25.30 8.41
CA ASN A 86 -27.84 -25.50 8.49
C ASN A 86 -28.32 -26.58 7.52
N LYS A 87 -27.74 -26.64 6.31
CA LYS A 87 -28.03 -27.67 5.32
C LYS A 87 -27.61 -29.06 5.81
N LEU A 88 -26.37 -29.21 6.30
CA LEU A 88 -25.88 -30.47 6.86
C LEU A 88 -26.74 -30.95 8.04
N LEU A 89 -27.20 -30.01 8.89
CA LEU A 89 -28.02 -30.33 10.05
C LEU A 89 -29.46 -30.73 9.69
N ARG A 90 -30.01 -30.16 8.60
CA ARG A 90 -31.26 -30.63 7.99
C ARG A 90 -31.10 -32.00 7.34
N GLU A 91 -30.00 -32.25 6.64
CA GLU A 91 -29.69 -33.54 6.00
C GLU A 91 -29.47 -34.66 7.02
N SER A 92 -28.90 -34.36 8.18
CA SER A 92 -28.70 -35.32 9.28
C SER A 92 -29.97 -35.59 10.11
N GLY A 93 -31.07 -34.88 9.84
CA GLY A 93 -32.36 -35.08 10.52
C GLY A 93 -32.39 -34.59 11.97
N ALA A 94 -31.40 -33.81 12.41
CA ALA A 94 -31.34 -33.29 13.78
C ALA A 94 -32.29 -32.09 14.01
N ILE A 95 -32.79 -31.45 12.94
CA ILE A 95 -33.79 -30.38 13.00
C ILE A 95 -34.97 -30.76 12.08
N GLU A 96 -36.04 -31.25 12.69
CA GLU A 96 -37.36 -31.40 12.06
C GLU A 96 -38.09 -30.04 12.13
N VAL A 97 -38.57 -29.55 10.99
CA VAL A 97 -39.16 -28.21 10.87
C VAL A 97 -40.54 -28.21 11.50
N ASP A 98 -40.68 -27.58 12.67
CA ASP A 98 -41.94 -26.92 13.03
C ASP A 98 -41.76 -25.40 12.89
N SER A 99 -42.72 -24.80 12.20
CA SER A 99 -42.67 -23.41 11.77
C SER A 99 -43.06 -22.49 12.92
N ALA A 100 -42.16 -21.59 13.32
CA ALA A 100 -42.53 -20.42 14.12
C ALA A 100 -41.61 -19.25 13.76
N ASP A 101 -42.02 -18.53 12.71
CA ASP A 101 -41.77 -17.10 12.60
C ASP A 101 -42.52 -16.42 13.75
N GLU A 102 -41.83 -16.05 14.83
CA GLU A 102 -42.24 -15.05 15.82
C GLU A 102 -41.18 -14.96 16.95
N GLN A 103 -40.21 -14.04 16.82
CA GLN A 103 -39.93 -13.07 17.89
C GLN A 103 -39.02 -11.95 17.38
N SER A 104 -39.67 -10.92 16.85
CA SER A 104 -39.16 -9.56 16.90
C SER A 104 -39.14 -9.10 18.37
N GLY A 105 -38.03 -8.49 18.80
CA GLY A 105 -37.98 -7.59 19.95
C GLY A 105 -37.59 -8.22 21.30
N SER A 106 -36.33 -8.05 21.68
CA SER A 106 -35.90 -7.99 23.08
C SER A 106 -34.66 -7.13 23.18
N ASP A 107 -34.89 -5.83 23.25
CA ASP A 107 -33.99 -4.88 23.89
C ASP A 107 -33.90 -5.28 25.37
N GLN A 108 -32.80 -5.88 25.79
CA GLN A 108 -32.46 -6.01 27.20
C GLN A 108 -30.98 -5.72 27.39
N GLU A 109 -30.76 -4.52 27.92
CA GLU A 109 -29.51 -4.00 28.44
C GLU A 109 -28.78 -4.97 29.39
N ALA A 110 -27.47 -4.76 29.41
CA ALA A 110 -26.57 -4.87 30.54
C ALA A 110 -25.95 -6.23 30.88
N ASN A 111 -24.62 -6.21 30.71
CA ASN A 111 -23.59 -6.85 31.54
C ASN A 111 -23.32 -8.34 31.20
N GLU A 112 -22.11 -8.84 30.97
CA GLU A 112 -20.80 -8.54 31.57
C GLU A 112 -19.70 -8.94 30.58
N GLY A 113 -19.30 -8.00 29.74
CA GLY A 113 -18.19 -8.19 28.81
C GLY A 113 -17.53 -6.86 28.50
N GLU A 114 -17.45 -5.98 29.51
CA GLU A 114 -16.62 -4.79 29.43
C GLU A 114 -15.22 -5.26 29.10
N TRP A 115 -14.81 -4.99 27.86
CA TRP A 115 -13.46 -5.17 27.40
C TRP A 115 -12.56 -4.35 28.32
N ALA A 116 -11.99 -5.02 29.32
CA ALA A 116 -10.94 -4.48 30.17
C ALA A 116 -9.80 -4.13 29.24
N GLY A 117 -9.68 -2.84 28.90
CA GLY A 117 -8.65 -2.34 27.99
C GLY A 117 -7.27 -2.85 28.41
N PHE A 118 -6.32 -2.81 27.48
CA PHE A 118 -4.95 -3.19 27.78
C PHE A 118 -4.50 -2.53 29.08
N PRO A 119 -3.90 -3.27 30.02
CA PRO A 119 -3.43 -2.68 31.27
C PRO A 119 -2.51 -1.50 30.94
N ASP A 120 -2.70 -0.37 31.62
CA ASP A 120 -1.90 0.87 31.44
C ASP A 120 -0.39 0.64 31.62
N ARG A 121 -0.02 -0.52 32.19
CA ARG A 121 1.34 -1.01 32.29
C ARG A 121 1.43 -2.26 31.42
N PRO A 122 2.19 -2.25 30.31
CA PRO A 122 2.51 -3.50 29.63
C PRO A 122 3.24 -4.39 30.65
N ASN A 123 2.86 -5.67 30.71
CA ASN A 123 3.65 -6.67 31.44
C ASN A 123 5.03 -6.72 30.76
N LEU A 124 5.98 -6.00 31.34
CA LEU A 124 7.39 -5.93 30.94
C LEU A 124 8.16 -7.18 31.39
N ASP A 125 7.48 -8.33 31.43
CA ASP A 125 8.21 -9.59 31.54
C ASP A 125 9.03 -9.69 30.24
N ILE A 126 10.34 -9.59 30.39
CA ILE A 126 11.32 -9.69 29.31
C ILE A 126 11.27 -11.14 28.84
N VAL A 127 10.33 -11.45 27.95
CA VAL A 127 10.20 -12.81 27.41
C VAL A 127 11.14 -12.94 26.22
N ASP A 128 12.28 -13.59 26.46
CA ASP A 128 13.21 -14.02 25.42
C ASP A 128 12.59 -15.24 24.72
N HIS A 129 11.85 -14.99 23.64
CA HIS A 129 11.24 -16.05 22.85
C HIS A 129 12.23 -16.48 21.76
N GLU A 130 12.77 -17.69 21.91
CA GLU A 130 13.53 -18.37 20.86
C GLU A 130 12.56 -19.28 20.08
N GLU A 131 12.17 -18.87 18.88
CA GLU A 131 11.37 -19.69 17.98
C GLU A 131 12.28 -20.35 16.92
N GLU A 132 12.27 -21.68 16.88
CA GLU A 132 12.98 -22.46 15.87
C GLU A 132 12.15 -22.50 14.58
N TYR A 133 12.60 -21.79 13.55
CA TYR A 133 11.99 -21.87 12.21
C TYR A 133 12.77 -22.88 11.35
N ILE A 134 12.10 -23.99 11.00
CA ILE A 134 12.66 -25.03 10.14
C ILE A 134 12.20 -24.76 8.71
N ASP A 135 13.08 -24.17 7.90
CA ASP A 135 12.99 -24.27 6.44
C ASP A 135 13.77 -25.51 6.00
N GLU A 136 13.20 -26.30 5.07
CA GLU A 136 13.70 -27.64 4.64
C GLU A 136 15.18 -27.68 4.20
N ASP A 137 15.80 -26.53 3.92
CA ASP A 137 17.21 -26.40 3.49
C ASP A 137 18.08 -25.46 4.36
N ARG A 138 17.54 -24.76 5.38
CA ARG A 138 18.30 -23.80 6.21
C ARG A 138 17.76 -23.67 7.63
N TYR A 139 18.59 -23.96 8.62
CA TYR A 139 18.32 -23.64 10.02
C TYR A 139 18.76 -22.21 10.33
N THR A 140 17.81 -21.33 10.64
CA THR A 140 18.10 -19.98 11.15
C THR A 140 17.27 -19.72 12.40
N THR A 141 17.92 -19.38 13.50
CA THR A 141 17.25 -18.98 14.74
C THR A 141 17.02 -17.47 14.73
N VAL A 142 15.81 -17.05 15.11
CA VAL A 142 15.45 -15.63 15.26
C VAL A 142 15.20 -15.39 16.75
N THR A 143 15.99 -14.52 17.37
CA THR A 143 15.82 -14.10 18.76
C THR A 143 15.03 -12.80 18.84
N VAL A 144 13.97 -12.77 19.64
CA VAL A 144 13.13 -11.58 19.84
C VAL A 144 13.47 -10.95 21.19
N GLU A 145 14.34 -9.93 21.18
CA GLU A 145 14.70 -9.16 22.37
C GLU A 145 13.74 -7.99 22.60
N SER A 146 13.30 -7.76 23.84
CA SER A 146 12.55 -6.56 24.21
C SER A 146 13.47 -5.34 24.27
N VAL A 147 13.11 -4.25 23.59
CA VAL A 147 13.88 -2.99 23.57
C VAL A 147 12.97 -1.84 23.97
N SER A 148 13.41 -0.96 24.88
CA SER A 148 12.69 0.26 25.23
C SER A 148 12.99 1.37 24.22
N ILE A 149 11.97 2.13 23.83
CA ILE A 149 12.09 3.19 22.84
C ILE A 149 12.03 4.53 23.58
N SER A 150 13.18 5.16 23.78
CA SER A 150 13.31 6.48 24.39
C SER A 150 13.50 7.55 23.30
N ARG A 151 13.45 8.84 23.68
CA ARG A 151 13.69 9.96 22.75
C ARG A 151 15.13 9.92 22.17
N ASP A 152 16.05 9.25 22.87
CA ASP A 152 17.45 9.12 22.48
C ASP A 152 17.76 7.84 21.68
N GLY A 153 16.85 6.86 21.66
CA GLY A 153 17.00 5.67 20.81
C GLY A 153 16.33 4.41 21.33
N LEU A 154 16.83 3.28 20.85
CA LEU A 154 16.46 1.93 21.27
C LEU A 154 17.43 1.48 22.36
N GLU A 155 16.96 1.38 23.61
CA GLU A 155 17.74 0.96 24.77
C GLU A 155 17.39 -0.49 25.14
N ARG A 156 18.42 -1.34 25.31
CA ARG A 156 18.22 -2.70 25.80
C ARG A 156 18.10 -2.65 27.33
N PRO A 157 17.02 -3.15 27.95
CA PRO A 157 16.91 -3.17 29.40
C PRO A 157 17.99 -4.08 30.00
N GLU A 158 18.71 -3.60 31.01
CA GLU A 158 19.73 -4.37 31.72
C GLU A 158 19.06 -5.55 32.46
N LYS A 159 19.43 -6.78 32.07
CA LYS A 159 19.07 -7.99 32.81
C LYS A 159 19.81 -7.93 34.16
N PRO A 160 19.18 -8.21 35.32
CA PRO A 160 19.93 -8.41 36.57
C PRO A 160 20.78 -9.67 36.42
N GLN A 161 22.06 -9.49 36.12
CA GLN A 161 23.03 -10.57 36.02
C GLN A 161 23.45 -10.99 37.43
N GLU A 162 23.27 -12.28 37.74
CA GLU A 162 24.02 -12.92 38.81
C GLU A 162 25.51 -12.85 38.48
N LYS A 163 26.27 -12.39 39.48
CA LYS A 163 27.70 -12.09 39.47
C LYS A 163 28.56 -13.15 38.75
N ALA A 164 29.33 -12.71 37.77
CA ALA A 164 30.67 -13.23 37.51
C ALA A 164 31.60 -12.04 37.30
N GLU A 165 32.59 -11.95 38.17
CA GLU A 165 33.62 -10.93 38.25
C GLU A 165 34.55 -11.00 37.04
N GLU A 166 34.83 -9.88 36.40
CA GLU A 166 36.20 -9.52 35.99
C GLU A 166 36.24 -8.01 35.70
N ASP A 167 36.90 -7.30 36.61
CA ASP A 167 37.35 -5.92 36.46
C ASP A 167 38.44 -5.86 35.38
N GLU A 168 38.31 -4.99 34.40
CA GLU A 168 39.46 -4.22 33.91
C GLU A 168 39.04 -2.77 33.63
N GLU A 169 39.65 -1.89 34.43
CA GLU A 169 39.67 -0.45 34.27
C GLU A 169 40.21 -0.03 32.89
N GLN A 170 39.57 0.96 32.27
CA GLN A 170 40.30 1.99 31.53
C GLN A 170 39.44 3.26 31.38
N GLU A 171 39.69 4.22 32.25
CA GLU A 171 39.41 5.64 32.00
C GLU A 171 40.16 6.11 30.75
N LYS A 172 39.48 6.78 29.80
CA LYS A 172 40.00 7.97 29.12
C LYS A 172 38.89 8.95 28.73
N GLU A 173 39.23 10.20 28.98
CA GLU A 173 38.47 11.42 28.85
C GLU A 173 38.07 11.80 27.42
N ASN A 174 36.94 12.53 27.33
CA ASN A 174 36.63 13.65 26.43
C ASN A 174 37.35 13.75 25.07
N ALA A 175 36.61 13.57 23.98
CA ALA A 175 36.70 14.45 22.81
C ALA A 175 35.46 14.26 21.90
N ASP A 176 34.66 15.32 21.87
CA ASP A 176 34.19 16.03 20.69
C ASP A 176 33.70 15.28 19.43
N GLN A 177 32.59 15.81 18.94
CA GLN A 177 31.91 15.58 17.67
C GLN A 177 32.74 14.91 16.58
N ASP A 178 32.37 13.68 16.22
CA ASP A 178 32.48 13.27 14.83
C ASP A 178 31.39 12.27 14.44
N LYS A 179 30.47 12.76 13.61
CA LYS A 179 29.46 11.94 12.95
C LYS A 179 30.19 10.87 12.15
N SER A 180 30.11 9.63 12.63
CA SER A 180 30.61 8.46 11.93
C SER A 180 30.06 8.44 10.51
N LYS A 181 30.95 8.75 9.57
CA LYS A 181 30.71 8.64 8.13
C LYS A 181 30.46 7.17 7.85
N THR A 182 29.20 6.77 7.72
CA THR A 182 28.85 5.57 6.97
C THR A 182 29.57 5.64 5.62
N PRO A 183 30.30 4.59 5.16
CA PRO A 183 30.99 4.65 3.90
C PRO A 183 29.95 4.89 2.80
N ALA A 184 29.95 6.12 2.27
CA ALA A 184 29.01 6.55 1.25
C ALA A 184 29.19 5.63 0.04
N ARG A 185 28.20 4.75 -0.18
CA ARG A 185 28.16 3.94 -1.42
C ARG A 185 28.38 4.90 -2.60
N PRO A 186 29.32 4.61 -3.51
CA PRO A 186 29.66 5.53 -4.57
C PRO A 186 28.40 5.86 -5.36
N LYS A 187 28.01 7.15 -5.37
CA LYS A 187 26.85 7.62 -6.13
C LYS A 187 27.04 7.18 -7.58
N LYS A 188 26.09 6.39 -8.11
CA LYS A 188 26.13 5.96 -9.51
C LYS A 188 26.20 7.21 -10.37
N LYS A 189 27.28 7.35 -11.16
CA LYS A 189 27.43 8.47 -12.09
C LYS A 189 26.23 8.43 -13.03
N LYS A 190 25.54 9.55 -13.18
CA LYS A 190 24.46 9.69 -14.18
C LYS A 190 25.03 9.25 -15.52
N GLN A 191 24.37 8.31 -16.18
CA GLN A 191 24.79 7.89 -17.50
C GLN A 191 24.81 9.14 -18.39
N LYS A 192 25.99 9.47 -18.92
CA LYS A 192 26.11 10.54 -19.89
C LYS A 192 25.42 10.01 -21.14
N PHE A 193 24.19 10.44 -21.37
CA PHE A 193 23.54 10.20 -22.64
C PHE A 193 24.43 10.87 -23.69
N ARG A 194 25.11 10.06 -24.49
CA ARG A 194 25.64 10.52 -25.76
C ARG A 194 24.68 9.97 -26.80
N TYR A 195 24.36 10.79 -27.79
CA TYR A 195 23.66 10.28 -28.94
C TYR A 195 24.55 9.20 -29.55
N GLU A 196 23.99 7.99 -29.66
CA GLU A 196 24.55 6.94 -30.50
C GLU A 196 24.80 7.56 -31.88
N SER A 197 25.97 7.31 -32.45
CA SER A 197 26.19 7.66 -33.85
C SER A 197 25.14 6.93 -34.70
N LYS A 198 24.87 7.44 -35.91
CA LYS A 198 23.86 6.83 -36.80
C LYS A 198 24.11 5.33 -37.04
N ILE A 199 25.38 4.91 -37.04
CA ILE A 199 25.81 3.52 -37.23
C ILE A 199 25.50 2.68 -35.98
N GLU A 200 25.85 3.17 -34.79
CA GLU A 200 25.56 2.50 -33.52
C GLU A 200 24.06 2.29 -33.34
N ARG A 201 23.24 3.31 -33.65
CA ARG A 201 21.77 3.22 -33.61
C ARG A 201 21.22 2.12 -34.52
N GLN A 202 21.77 1.97 -35.72
CA GLN A 202 21.33 0.90 -36.62
C GLN A 202 21.70 -0.50 -36.10
N LEU A 203 22.85 -0.63 -35.42
CA LEU A 203 23.26 -1.89 -34.81
C LEU A 203 22.41 -2.23 -33.59
N THR A 204 22.07 -1.26 -32.74
CA THR A 204 21.18 -1.45 -31.59
C THR A 204 19.77 -1.81 -32.03
N ASP A 205 19.21 -1.12 -33.04
CA ASP A 205 17.92 -1.44 -33.65
C ASP A 205 17.87 -2.86 -34.22
N ARG A 206 18.92 -3.28 -34.94
CA ARG A 206 19.04 -4.64 -35.47
C ARG A 206 19.06 -5.69 -34.35
N ARG A 207 19.81 -5.44 -33.27
CA ARG A 207 19.88 -6.34 -32.10
C ARG A 207 18.54 -6.43 -31.37
N GLN A 208 17.83 -5.31 -31.19
CA GLN A 208 16.51 -5.31 -30.55
C GLN A 208 15.47 -6.07 -31.39
N ARG A 209 15.47 -5.87 -32.71
CA ARG A 209 14.61 -6.62 -33.64
C ARG A 209 14.90 -8.11 -33.64
N ALA A 210 16.17 -8.51 -33.54
CA ALA A 210 16.54 -9.92 -33.42
C ALA A 210 16.04 -10.54 -32.11
N LYS A 211 16.20 -9.84 -30.97
CA LYS A 211 15.69 -10.29 -29.67
C LYS A 211 14.17 -10.39 -29.63
N GLY A 212 13.47 -9.45 -30.25
CA GLY A 212 12.00 -9.48 -30.34
C GLY A 212 11.44 -10.54 -31.27
N LYS A 213 12.26 -11.11 -32.17
CA LYS A 213 11.89 -12.24 -33.03
C LYS A 213 12.21 -13.60 -32.43
N ALA A 214 13.08 -13.65 -31.42
CA ALA A 214 13.49 -14.87 -30.72
C ALA A 214 12.58 -15.18 -29.51
N LYS A 215 11.54 -14.39 -29.30
CA LYS A 215 10.56 -14.50 -28.21
C LYS A 215 9.18 -14.65 -28.81
#